data_AF-A0A4V3T0T4-F1
#
_entry.id   AF-A0A4V3T0T4-F1
#
_cell.length_a   1.000
_cell.length_b   1.000
_cell.length_c   1.000
_cell.angle_alpha   90.00
_cell.angle_beta   90.00
_cell.angle_gamma   90.00
#
_symmetry.space_group_name_H-M   'P 1'
#
loop_
_entity.id
_entity.type
_entity.pdbx_description
1 polymer ?
#
loop_
_entity_poly.entity_id
_entity_poly.type
_entity_poly.pdbx_seq_one_letter_code
_entity_poly.pdbx_strand_id
1 'polypeptide(L)'
;MTALLLSDALVEQTRRQLLERDVWYGLSGLLVTGESVARHLTAAAGLMERKGWDPQLYAPFSGHHLRDALTSTRDDGMGDADTQFVARAVLEAILRLATGAPYVDYEVWSEHPVRTLDEVLAACRTASALALQHGPGPGQADGKALDAGER
;
A
#
# COMPACT_ATOMS: atom_id res chain seq x y z
N MET A 1 12.60 -11.70 16.51
CA MET A 1 12.51 -10.91 15.26
C MET A 1 12.11 -11.84 14.14
N THR A 2 10.81 -11.96 13.88
CA THR A 2 10.30 -12.76 12.77
C THR A 2 10.33 -11.86 11.55
N ALA A 3 11.28 -12.08 10.64
CA ALA A 3 11.20 -11.51 9.31
C ALA A 3 9.82 -11.84 8.74
N LEU A 4 9.15 -10.85 8.13
CA LEU A 4 7.94 -11.04 7.33
C LEU A 4 8.28 -11.93 6.12
N LEU A 5 8.49 -13.23 6.37
CA LEU A 5 8.48 -14.25 5.34
C LEU A 5 7.02 -14.48 5.03
N LEU A 6 6.53 -13.79 4.00
CA LEU A 6 5.22 -14.03 3.43
C LEU A 6 5.24 -15.48 2.93
N SER A 7 4.44 -16.34 3.54
CA SER A 7 4.25 -17.69 3.00
C SER A 7 3.48 -17.61 1.68
N ASP A 8 3.65 -18.58 0.79
CA ASP A 8 2.91 -18.62 -0.49
C ASP A 8 1.39 -18.59 -0.29
N ALA A 9 0.90 -19.19 0.81
CA ALA A 9 -0.51 -19.13 1.20
C ALA A 9 -0.97 -17.70 1.54
N LEU A 10 -0.09 -16.90 2.15
CA LEU A 10 -0.34 -15.51 2.49
C LEU A 10 -0.35 -14.62 1.25
N VAL A 11 0.54 -14.89 0.30
CA VAL A 11 0.56 -14.23 -1.01
C VAL A 11 -0.73 -14.51 -1.77
N GLU A 12 -1.17 -15.77 -1.85
CA GLU A 12 -2.41 -16.13 -2.57
C GLU A 12 -3.68 -15.61 -1.89
N GLN A 13 -3.70 -15.51 -0.56
CA GLN A 13 -4.83 -14.89 0.14
C GLN A 13 -4.86 -13.37 -0.05
N THR A 14 -3.70 -12.70 -0.01
CA THR A 14 -3.60 -11.29 -0.36
C THR A 14 -4.04 -11.05 -1.80
N ARG A 15 -3.60 -11.92 -2.73
CA ARG A 15 -4.02 -11.89 -4.12
C ARG A 15 -5.54 -11.93 -4.23
N ARG A 16 -6.21 -12.85 -3.54
CA ARG A 16 -7.68 -12.94 -3.59
C ARG A 16 -8.39 -11.68 -3.09
N GLN A 17 -7.92 -11.08 -2.00
CA GLN A 17 -8.47 -9.81 -1.51
C GLN A 17 -8.16 -8.65 -2.46
N LEU A 18 -6.94 -8.57 -2.99
CA LEU A 18 -6.57 -7.57 -3.98
C LEU A 18 -7.29 -7.76 -5.32
N LEU A 19 -7.73 -8.98 -5.67
CA LEU A 19 -8.53 -9.21 -6.87
C LEU A 19 -9.99 -8.80 -6.70
N GLU A 20 -10.45 -8.44 -5.48
CA GLU A 20 -11.72 -7.76 -5.31
C GLU A 20 -11.61 -6.38 -5.97
N ARG A 21 -12.34 -6.20 -7.08
CA ARG A 21 -12.27 -5.01 -7.93
C ARG A 21 -12.42 -3.70 -7.16
N ASP A 22 -13.18 -3.73 -6.07
CA ASP A 22 -13.55 -2.55 -5.29
C ASP A 22 -12.34 -1.91 -4.59
N VAL A 23 -11.27 -2.68 -4.31
CA VAL A 23 -10.05 -2.16 -3.67
C VAL A 23 -9.31 -1.16 -4.57
N TRP A 24 -9.44 -1.28 -5.89
CA TRP A 24 -8.68 -0.47 -6.85
C TRP A 24 -9.37 0.81 -7.28
N TYR A 25 -10.56 1.09 -6.78
CA TYR A 25 -11.24 2.35 -7.07
C TYR A 25 -10.90 3.38 -6.00
N GLY A 26 -10.40 4.53 -6.46
CA GLY A 26 -10.14 5.68 -5.59
C GLY A 26 -11.41 6.33 -5.05
N LEU A 27 -11.22 7.36 -4.22
CA LEU A 27 -12.32 8.14 -3.66
C LEU A 27 -13.16 8.85 -4.73
N SER A 28 -12.58 9.16 -5.89
CA SER A 28 -13.29 9.72 -7.04
C SER A 28 -14.13 8.69 -7.82
N GLY A 29 -13.94 7.40 -7.56
CA GLY A 29 -14.49 6.31 -8.37
C GLY A 29 -13.67 5.99 -9.62
N LEU A 30 -12.48 6.57 -9.80
CA LEU A 30 -11.54 6.19 -10.86
C LEU A 30 -10.77 4.93 -10.50
N LEU A 31 -10.53 4.09 -11.50
CA LEU A 31 -9.69 2.90 -11.34
C LEU A 31 -8.22 3.32 -11.26
N VAL A 32 -7.56 2.95 -10.16
CA VAL A 32 -6.14 3.21 -9.92
C VAL A 32 -5.33 1.99 -10.36
N THR A 33 -4.25 2.24 -11.10
CA THR A 33 -3.36 1.16 -11.56
C THR A 33 -2.48 0.64 -10.42
N GLY A 34 -2.11 -0.64 -10.52
CA GLY A 34 -1.12 -1.25 -9.63
C GLY A 34 0.22 -0.52 -9.66
N GLU A 35 0.63 -0.03 -10.83
CA GLU A 35 1.87 0.72 -11.02
C GLU A 35 1.87 2.06 -10.27
N SER A 36 0.78 2.83 -10.33
CA SER A 36 0.68 4.11 -9.61
C SER A 36 0.75 3.90 -8.10
N VAL A 37 0.06 2.88 -7.58
CA VAL A 37 0.12 2.50 -6.16
C VAL A 37 1.53 2.04 -5.76
N ALA A 38 2.16 1.19 -6.56
CA ALA A 38 3.51 0.71 -6.31
C ALA A 38 4.53 1.84 -6.27
N ARG A 39 4.41 2.81 -7.20
CA ARG A 39 5.27 4.01 -7.26
C ARG A 39 5.08 4.88 -6.03
N HIS A 40 3.84 5.13 -5.63
CA HIS A 40 3.51 5.92 -4.45
C HIS A 40 4.06 5.30 -3.17
N LEU A 41 3.85 4.00 -2.95
CA LEU A 41 4.37 3.27 -1.79
C LEU A 41 5.90 3.24 -1.74
N THR A 42 6.55 3.08 -2.90
CA THR A 42 8.02 3.10 -3.00
C THR A 42 8.58 4.47 -2.64
N ALA A 43 7.96 5.54 -3.13
CA ALA A 43 8.40 6.90 -2.84
C ALA A 43 8.20 7.27 -1.36
N ALA A 44 7.08 6.86 -0.75
CA ALA A 44 6.84 7.04 0.67
C ALA A 44 7.86 6.29 1.54
N ALA A 45 8.12 5.01 1.23
CA ALA A 45 9.16 4.23 1.91
C ALA A 45 10.54 4.89 1.77
N GLY A 46 10.89 5.32 0.56
CA GLY A 46 12.15 6.03 0.32
C GLY A 46 12.27 7.35 1.09
N LEU A 47 11.17 8.08 1.29
CA LEU A 47 11.16 9.29 2.11
C LEU A 47 11.45 8.95 3.58
N MET A 48 10.75 7.97 4.15
CA MET A 48 10.96 7.55 5.54
C MET A 48 12.39 7.04 5.78
N GLU A 49 12.90 6.21 4.86
CA GLU A 49 14.25 5.65 4.93
C GLU A 49 15.32 6.76 4.89
N ARG A 50 15.21 7.71 3.95
CA ARG A 50 16.16 8.83 3.84
C ARG A 50 16.14 9.76 5.05
N LYS A 51 15.00 9.89 5.72
CA LYS A 51 14.82 10.81 6.84
C LYS A 51 14.95 10.14 8.22
N GLY A 52 15.04 8.82 8.27
CA GLY A 52 15.13 8.07 9.52
C GLY A 52 13.87 8.20 10.39
N TRP A 53 12.70 8.19 9.75
CA TRP A 53 11.39 8.34 10.41
C TRP A 53 10.98 7.09 11.20
N ASP A 54 11.73 6.80 12.25
CA ASP A 54 11.54 5.63 13.11
C ASP A 54 10.38 5.85 14.10
N PRO A 55 9.31 5.02 14.06
CA PRO A 55 8.20 5.12 15.00
C PRO A 55 8.60 5.12 16.48
N GLN A 56 9.76 4.53 16.82
CA GLN A 56 10.26 4.52 18.20
C GLN A 56 10.81 5.86 18.67
N LEU A 57 11.20 6.73 17.73
CA LEU A 57 11.84 8.02 18.00
C LEU A 57 10.85 9.20 17.90
N TYR A 58 9.72 9.00 17.24
CA TYR A 58 8.75 10.05 16.95
C TYR A 58 7.42 9.79 17.64
N ALA A 59 6.90 10.81 18.35
CA ALA A 59 5.57 10.72 18.94
C ALA A 59 4.48 10.59 17.84
N PRO A 60 3.36 9.91 18.13
CA PRO A 60 2.18 9.89 17.25
C PRO A 60 1.79 11.29 16.76
N PHE A 61 1.34 11.41 15.51
CA PHE A 61 0.95 12.68 14.89
C PHE A 61 2.05 13.75 14.78
N SER A 62 3.32 13.40 14.95
CA SER A 62 4.43 14.37 14.87
C SER A 62 4.80 14.81 13.44
N GLY A 63 4.15 14.24 12.41
CA GLY A 63 4.47 14.55 11.00
C GLY A 63 5.61 13.69 10.42
N HIS A 64 6.03 12.64 11.12
CA HIS A 64 7.16 11.77 10.75
C HIS A 64 6.78 10.30 10.70
N HIS A 65 5.52 9.98 10.33
CA HIS A 65 5.02 8.61 10.24
C HIS A 65 4.58 8.24 8.82
N LEU A 66 4.19 6.98 8.62
CA LEU A 66 3.83 6.45 7.30
C LEU A 66 2.70 7.25 6.64
N ARG A 67 1.67 7.66 7.40
CA ARG A 67 0.60 8.53 6.87
C ARG A 67 1.17 9.82 6.30
N ASP A 68 2.09 10.45 7.01
CA ASP A 68 2.69 11.72 6.61
C ASP A 68 3.56 11.51 5.38
N ALA A 69 4.28 10.39 5.28
CA ALA A 69 5.06 10.04 4.09
C ALA A 69 4.18 9.81 2.85
N LEU A 70 3.05 9.10 2.98
CA LEU A 70 2.07 8.94 1.90
C LEU A 70 1.50 10.30 1.46
N THR A 71 1.24 11.19 2.44
CA THR A 71 0.73 12.53 2.17
C THR A 71 1.76 13.41 1.45
N SER A 72 3.00 13.47 1.93
CA SER A 72 4.07 14.21 1.27
C SER A 72 4.36 13.69 -0.13
N THR A 73 4.33 12.37 -0.33
CA THR A 73 4.55 11.75 -1.64
C THR A 73 3.49 12.16 -2.66
N ARG A 74 2.23 12.29 -2.23
CA ARG A 74 1.15 12.84 -3.06
C ARG A 74 1.44 14.30 -3.43
N ASP A 75 1.87 15.10 -2.46
CA ASP A 75 2.14 16.53 -2.67
C ASP A 75 3.37 16.76 -3.57
N ASP A 76 4.30 15.80 -3.63
CA ASP A 76 5.43 15.75 -4.58
C ASP A 76 5.04 15.25 -5.99
N GLY A 77 3.74 15.03 -6.25
CA GLY A 77 3.21 14.59 -7.54
C GLY A 77 3.38 13.10 -7.84
N MET A 78 3.82 12.30 -6.87
CA MET A 78 3.99 10.86 -7.00
C MET A 78 2.70 10.11 -6.63
N GLY A 79 1.57 10.57 -7.19
CA GLY A 79 0.22 10.07 -6.92
C GLY A 79 -0.74 11.22 -6.61
N ASP A 80 -2.01 10.88 -6.45
CA ASP A 80 -3.11 11.77 -6.07
C ASP A 80 -3.88 11.20 -4.87
N ALA A 81 -5.01 11.83 -4.52
CA ALA A 81 -5.86 11.36 -3.41
C ALA A 81 -6.40 9.93 -3.63
N ASP A 82 -6.69 9.56 -4.88
CA ASP A 82 -7.15 8.21 -5.23
C ASP A 82 -6.03 7.19 -5.03
N THR A 83 -4.84 7.51 -5.52
CA THR A 83 -3.65 6.68 -5.38
C THR A 83 -3.30 6.46 -3.90
N GLN A 84 -3.35 7.52 -3.10
CA GLN A 84 -3.10 7.45 -1.65
C GLN A 84 -4.14 6.55 -0.95
N PHE A 85 -5.42 6.70 -1.31
CA PHE A 85 -6.51 5.90 -0.72
C PHE A 85 -6.35 4.41 -1.03
N VAL A 86 -6.08 4.06 -2.29
CA VAL A 86 -5.86 2.67 -2.69
C VAL A 86 -4.58 2.11 -2.05
N ALA A 87 -3.50 2.90 -1.97
CA ALA A 87 -2.27 2.49 -1.28
C ALA A 87 -2.51 2.12 0.19
N ARG A 88 -3.36 2.91 0.89
CA ARG A 88 -3.82 2.59 2.26
C ARG A 88 -4.56 1.24 2.29
N ALA A 89 -5.51 1.04 1.39
CA ALA A 89 -6.31 -0.20 1.36
C ALA A 89 -5.44 -1.44 1.14
N VAL A 90 -4.46 -1.36 0.23
CA VAL A 90 -3.48 -2.42 -0.03
C VAL A 90 -2.63 -2.72 1.21
N LEU A 91 -2.12 -1.69 1.90
CA LEU A 91 -1.36 -1.85 3.14
C LEU A 91 -2.19 -2.55 4.22
N GLU A 92 -3.42 -2.10 4.47
CA GLU A 92 -4.28 -2.69 5.49
C GLU A 92 -4.62 -4.16 5.19
N ALA A 93 -4.84 -4.52 3.92
CA ALA A 93 -5.07 -5.91 3.51
C ALA A 93 -3.87 -6.81 3.85
N ILE A 94 -2.66 -6.38 3.49
CA ILE A 94 -1.43 -7.12 3.79
C ILE A 94 -1.18 -7.21 5.28
N LEU A 95 -1.42 -6.15 6.03
CA LEU A 95 -1.20 -6.13 7.47
C LEU A 95 -2.21 -7.04 8.20
N ARG A 96 -3.49 -7.05 7.81
CA ARG A 96 -4.49 -8.01 8.35
C ARG A 96 -4.03 -9.44 8.15
N LEU A 97 -3.53 -9.74 6.95
CA LEU A 97 -3.03 -11.07 6.63
C LEU A 97 -1.78 -11.42 7.43
N ALA A 98 -0.78 -10.54 7.45
CA ALA A 98 0.47 -10.77 8.16
C ALA A 98 0.30 -10.92 9.68
N THR A 99 -0.69 -10.25 10.26
CA THR A 99 -0.96 -10.28 11.71
C THR A 99 -2.00 -11.31 12.12
N GLY A 100 -2.82 -11.81 11.19
CA GLY A 100 -4.01 -12.61 11.47
C GLY A 100 -5.13 -11.83 12.17
N ALA A 101 -5.03 -10.51 12.29
CA ALA A 101 -6.03 -9.69 12.93
C ALA A 101 -7.24 -9.47 12.00
N PRO A 102 -8.48 -9.44 12.54
CA PRO A 102 -9.68 -9.20 11.74
C PRO A 102 -9.73 -7.77 11.16
N TYR A 103 -9.02 -6.84 11.80
CA TYR A 103 -8.91 -5.46 11.39
C TYR A 103 -7.52 -4.92 11.75
N VAL A 104 -6.93 -4.17 10.83
CA VAL A 104 -5.72 -3.38 11.06
C VAL A 104 -5.94 -2.03 10.40
N ASP A 105 -5.67 -0.97 11.15
CA ASP A 105 -5.47 0.37 10.63
C ASP A 105 -3.96 0.58 10.46
N TYR A 106 -3.52 0.89 9.24
CA TYR A 106 -2.10 0.96 8.92
C TYR A 106 -1.38 2.11 9.67
N GLU A 107 -2.07 3.21 9.94
CA GLU A 107 -1.53 4.38 10.64
C GLU A 107 -1.23 3.98 12.08
N VAL A 108 -2.25 3.50 12.80
CA VAL A 108 -2.13 3.04 14.18
C VAL A 108 -1.10 1.91 14.31
N TRP A 109 -1.07 0.99 13.34
CA TRP A 109 -0.08 -0.08 13.31
C TRP A 109 1.34 0.48 13.17
N SER A 110 1.57 1.40 12.23
CA SER A 110 2.89 1.94 11.93
C SER A 110 3.43 2.85 13.03
N GLU A 111 2.56 3.58 13.73
CA GLU A 111 2.93 4.49 14.82
C GLU A 111 3.14 3.77 16.16
N HIS A 112 2.84 2.47 16.24
CA HIS A 112 2.93 1.76 17.51
C HIS A 112 4.39 1.69 17.98
N PRO A 113 4.71 2.05 19.26
CA PRO A 113 6.09 2.12 19.77
C PRO A 113 6.91 0.82 19.73
N VAL A 114 6.28 -0.32 19.39
CA VAL A 114 6.96 -1.62 19.27
C VAL A 114 7.41 -1.87 17.83
N ARG A 115 6.96 -1.05 16.87
CA ARG A 115 7.36 -1.13 15.48
C ARG A 115 8.66 -0.39 15.27
N THR A 116 9.45 -0.95 14.38
CA THR A 116 10.71 -0.39 13.90
C THR A 116 10.51 0.19 12.51
N LEU A 117 11.37 1.13 12.13
CA LEU A 117 11.41 1.65 10.76
C LEU A 117 11.51 0.53 9.72
N ASP A 118 12.36 -0.48 9.97
CA ASP A 118 12.55 -1.61 9.06
C ASP A 118 11.26 -2.40 8.80
N GLU A 119 10.45 -2.65 9.83
CA GLU A 119 9.16 -3.32 9.68
C GLU A 119 8.19 -2.50 8.83
N VAL A 120 8.13 -1.18 9.06
CA VAL A 120 7.26 -0.28 8.29
C VAL A 120 7.69 -0.22 6.82
N LEU A 121 9.00 -0.12 6.57
CA LEU A 121 9.55 -0.15 5.21
C LEU A 121 9.32 -1.49 4.53
N ALA A 122 9.43 -2.61 5.26
CA ALA A 122 9.14 -3.94 4.72
C ALA A 122 7.67 -4.10 4.31
N ALA A 123 6.73 -3.56 5.10
CA ALA A 123 5.31 -3.53 4.74
C ALA A 123 5.06 -2.73 3.46
N CYS A 124 5.67 -1.53 3.32
CA CYS A 124 5.56 -0.71 2.12
C CYS A 124 6.13 -1.40 0.87
N ARG A 125 7.31 -2.02 0.99
CA ARG A 125 7.95 -2.76 -0.11
C ARG A 125 7.12 -3.97 -0.55
N THR A 126 6.55 -4.70 0.42
CA THR A 126 5.63 -5.81 0.15
C THR A 126 4.38 -5.34 -0.58
N ALA A 127 3.76 -4.26 -0.09
CA ALA A 127 2.56 -3.68 -0.69
C ALA A 127 2.82 -3.18 -2.11
N SER A 128 3.96 -2.54 -2.33
CA SER A 128 4.38 -2.10 -3.66
C SER A 128 4.54 -3.28 -4.63
N ALA A 129 5.24 -4.34 -4.21
CA ALA A 129 5.45 -5.52 -5.04
C ALA A 129 4.12 -6.21 -5.43
N LEU A 130 3.23 -6.39 -4.46
CA LEU A 130 1.92 -7.01 -4.71
C LEU A 130 1.02 -6.13 -5.57
N ALA A 131 1.04 -4.81 -5.38
CA ALA A 131 0.30 -3.89 -6.22
C ALA A 131 0.78 -3.93 -7.67
N LEU A 132 2.10 -3.96 -7.89
CA LEU A 132 2.66 -4.09 -9.22
C LEU A 132 2.30 -5.43 -9.89
N GLN A 133 2.27 -6.51 -9.11
CA GLN A 133 2.02 -7.86 -9.63
C GLN A 133 0.55 -8.17 -9.90
N HIS A 134 -0.36 -7.60 -9.10
CA HIS A 134 -1.77 -8.00 -9.07
C HIS A 134 -2.76 -6.87 -9.30
N GLY A 135 -2.31 -5.62 -9.28
CA GLY A 135 -3.16 -4.48 -9.55
C GLY A 135 -3.54 -4.34 -11.02
N PRO A 136 -4.55 -3.49 -11.33
CA PRO A 136 -4.95 -3.21 -12.69
C PRO A 136 -3.80 -2.69 -13.54
N GLY A 137 -3.72 -3.19 -14.76
CA GLY A 137 -2.79 -2.67 -15.76
C GLY A 137 -3.27 -1.33 -16.34
N PRO A 138 -2.39 -0.57 -17.01
CA PRO A 138 -2.73 0.71 -17.63
C PRO A 138 -3.95 0.63 -18.56
N GLY A 139 -4.03 -0.42 -19.39
CA GLY A 139 -5.13 -0.60 -20.34
C GLY A 139 -6.51 -0.84 -19.69
N GLN A 140 -6.57 -1.23 -18.41
CA GLN A 140 -7.83 -1.38 -17.68
C GLN A 140 -8.29 -0.06 -17.06
N ALA A 141 -7.36 0.82 -16.68
CA ALA A 141 -7.67 2.13 -16.11
C ALA A 141 -8.13 3.15 -17.17
N ASP A 142 -7.64 3.00 -18.42
CA ASP A 142 -7.98 3.89 -19.54
C ASP A 142 -9.38 3.62 -20.17
N GLY A 143 -10.18 2.73 -19.61
CA GLY A 143 -11.54 2.47 -20.09
C GLY A 143 -11.62 1.73 -21.44
N LYS A 144 -10.54 1.13 -21.93
CA LYS A 144 -10.65 0.08 -22.96
C LYS A 144 -11.14 -1.19 -22.29
N ALA A 145 -12.46 -1.26 -22.11
CA ALA A 145 -13.13 -2.54 -22.03
C ALA A 145 -12.60 -3.40 -23.18
N LEU A 146 -11.98 -4.54 -22.84
CA LEU A 146 -11.69 -5.57 -23.81
C LEU A 146 -13.02 -5.86 -24.50
N ASP A 147 -13.11 -5.44 -25.76
CA ASP A 147 -14.13 -5.87 -26.68
C ASP A 147 -14.05 -7.40 -26.67
N ALA A 148 -15.00 -8.01 -25.97
CA ALA A 148 -15.20 -9.45 -25.98
C ALA A 148 -15.80 -9.81 -27.35
N GLY A 149 -14.99 -9.65 -28.39
CA GLY A 149 -15.18 -10.31 -29.66
C GLY A 149 -14.57 -11.69 -29.54
N GLU A 150 -15.40 -12.70 -29.33
CA GLU A 150 -15.36 -13.94 -30.11
C GLU A 150 -16.62 -14.78 -29.87
N ARG A 151 -17.51 -14.69 -30.87
CA ARG A 151 -18.36 -15.72 -31.49
C ARG A 151 -18.71 -16.98 -30.70
#